data_AF-A0A556QRR4-F1
#
_entry.id   AF-A0A556QRR4-F1
#
_cell.length_a   1.000
_cell.length_b   1.000
_cell.length_c   1.000
_cell.angle_alpha   90.00
_cell.angle_beta   90.00
_cell.angle_gamma   90.00
#
_symmetry.space_group_name_H-M   'P 1'
#
loop_
_entity.id
_entity.type
_entity.pdbx_description
1 polymer ?
#
loop_
_entity_poly.entity_id
_entity_poly.type
_entity_poly.pdbx_seq_one_letter_code
_entity_poly.pdbx_strand_id
1 'polypeptide(L)'
;MKHRPLPSFAFTAFVRLGLIALLALGSGLFAANSQLLVKKPDGSWNFPTLTVGGKSWNAGTFDFSYAGYHYGEREDLTGIPAATQTISAAANEDITDKLNAALAALPSGGTVIIPAGTFRIGTGGKSVNVTTDNTVIKGAGIGRTTLQVDATYHAAEAAADRQNAAFGTGVVNFQKAESSSWHYARATGGTTVKSPVTLGTRTLTVASAAALNVGDQIVIRQIMSEKFVRQNAFNPAKAPRALRWTNYDSDNQPKFTDASHAFAFLRCIVAKKGDALLLDVPIPRDLDPAEMAVTVSPLSVELLRNCGLQDLTFTAAPEEGVTTPESDIGTTVAIKGLHNGLFKNVEIASFRTQAFMTSHSVNVTFLNCIAANAHNSGGGGSGYGFYIKGQNLLYKNCTASQTRHGFTTAAPQTSNIVIKGCKSLDSRFNTDITTGECVDDTHLKYAYAILWDNHYSKESGLLMVNRGTLSGDAYETCGWAIVWNYESAGLNTRSSTNNDLRRNLVGVTPAEFGIVVGAHATTGPDGIRVQDGYARFPATTQGTRITTPDLQVGPVSKRVLFELTGQPVTGSIYDIQLAQRARLLP
;
A
#
# COMPACT_ATOMS: atom_id res chain seq x y z
N MET A 1 -15.77 42.31 -67.26
CA MET A 1 -14.99 41.07 -67.06
C MET A 1 -14.44 41.07 -65.64
N LYS A 2 -14.98 40.15 -64.83
CA LYS A 2 -14.48 39.58 -63.55
C LYS A 2 -13.45 40.37 -62.73
N HIS A 3 -13.94 41.10 -61.73
CA HIS A 3 -13.22 41.32 -60.47
C HIS A 3 -13.37 40.06 -59.58
N ARG A 4 -12.25 39.47 -59.17
CA ARG A 4 -12.18 38.47 -58.09
C ARG A 4 -11.48 39.11 -56.89
N PRO A 5 -12.14 39.26 -55.73
CA PRO A 5 -11.47 39.44 -54.46
C PRO A 5 -11.18 38.09 -53.80
N LEU A 6 -10.06 38.05 -53.08
CA LEU A 6 -9.63 36.99 -52.16
C LEU A 6 -10.64 36.84 -51.01
N PRO A 7 -10.98 35.61 -50.57
CA PRO A 7 -11.76 35.44 -49.35
C PRO A 7 -10.85 35.32 -48.11
N SER A 8 -11.29 36.04 -47.08
CA SER A 8 -10.91 35.99 -45.68
C SER A 8 -10.95 34.57 -45.08
N PHE A 9 -9.91 34.19 -44.34
CA PHE A 9 -9.96 33.05 -43.41
C PHE A 9 -10.62 33.51 -42.10
N ALA A 10 -11.87 33.12 -41.88
CA ALA A 10 -12.52 33.15 -40.58
C ALA A 10 -12.34 31.78 -39.91
N PHE A 11 -11.66 31.75 -38.76
CA PHE A 11 -11.60 30.59 -37.88
C PHE A 11 -12.98 30.43 -37.22
N THR A 12 -13.75 29.41 -37.62
CA THR A 12 -14.99 29.03 -36.94
C THR A 12 -14.78 27.69 -36.24
N ALA A 13 -15.02 27.68 -34.93
CA ALA A 13 -14.96 26.51 -34.07
C ALA A 13 -15.96 25.44 -34.52
N PHE A 14 -15.51 24.18 -34.59
CA PHE A 14 -16.38 23.01 -34.69
C PHE A 14 -16.27 22.18 -33.41
N VAL A 15 -17.25 22.35 -32.52
CA VAL A 15 -17.65 21.33 -31.56
C VAL A 15 -18.57 20.37 -32.32
N ARG A 16 -18.14 19.11 -32.52
CA ARG A 16 -19.03 18.01 -32.90
C ARG A 16 -19.08 17.00 -31.75
N LEU A 17 -20.13 17.13 -30.94
CA LEU A 17 -20.67 16.03 -30.15
C LEU A 17 -21.34 15.04 -31.11
N GLY A 18 -20.63 13.96 -31.43
CA GLY A 18 -21.21 12.78 -32.06
C GLY A 18 -21.57 11.76 -30.99
N LEU A 19 -22.85 11.67 -30.64
CA LEU A 19 -23.40 10.64 -29.77
C LEU A 19 -23.48 9.34 -30.59
N ILE A 20 -22.48 8.46 -30.48
CA ILE A 20 -22.58 7.09 -30.97
C ILE A 20 -23.23 6.27 -29.86
N ALA A 21 -24.52 5.98 -30.01
CA ALA A 21 -25.21 4.97 -29.22
C ALA A 21 -24.66 3.60 -29.61
N LEU A 22 -23.68 3.11 -28.86
CA LEU A 22 -23.26 1.72 -28.91
C LEU A 22 -24.35 0.88 -28.23
N LEU A 23 -25.17 0.18 -29.02
CA LEU A 23 -26.05 -0.88 -28.53
C LEU A 23 -25.16 -2.04 -28.05
N ALA A 24 -24.73 -1.98 -26.79
CA ALA A 24 -24.14 -3.09 -26.08
C ALA A 24 -25.24 -4.14 -25.84
N LEU A 25 -25.30 -5.16 -26.71
CA LEU A 25 -25.86 -6.46 -26.32
C LEU A 25 -24.85 -7.13 -25.38
N GLY A 26 -24.70 -6.55 -24.18
CA GLY A 26 -24.00 -7.17 -23.09
C GLY A 26 -24.91 -8.22 -22.49
N SER A 27 -24.51 -9.49 -22.55
CA SER A 27 -24.91 -10.47 -21.56
C SER A 27 -24.47 -9.93 -20.20
N GLY A 28 -25.35 -9.18 -19.54
CA GLY A 28 -25.13 -8.68 -18.20
C GLY A 28 -24.98 -9.88 -17.28
N LEU A 29 -23.73 -10.25 -16.97
CA LEU A 29 -23.44 -11.11 -15.84
C LEU A 29 -23.94 -10.35 -14.61
N PHE A 30 -25.13 -10.72 -14.12
CA PHE A 30 -25.62 -10.21 -12.87
C PHE A 30 -24.59 -10.57 -11.80
N ALA A 31 -24.16 -9.58 -11.02
CA ALA A 31 -23.22 -9.80 -9.94
C ALA A 31 -23.83 -10.78 -8.92
N ALA A 32 -23.07 -11.81 -8.58
CA ALA A 32 -23.50 -12.87 -7.69
C ALA A 32 -23.45 -12.43 -6.21
N ASN A 33 -24.25 -13.08 -5.38
CA ASN A 33 -24.23 -12.89 -3.93
C ASN A 33 -23.29 -13.93 -3.30
N SER A 34 -22.31 -13.47 -2.53
CA SER A 34 -21.42 -14.34 -1.76
C SER A 34 -22.09 -14.87 -0.49
N GLN A 35 -21.75 -16.10 -0.09
CA GLN A 35 -22.16 -16.68 1.19
C GLN A 35 -21.39 -16.07 2.38
N LEU A 36 -20.25 -15.43 2.13
CA LEU A 36 -19.43 -14.75 3.13
C LEU A 36 -19.87 -13.30 3.39
N LEU A 37 -20.78 -12.77 2.57
CA LEU A 37 -21.32 -11.42 2.71
C LEU A 37 -22.79 -11.38 2.27
N VAL A 38 -23.70 -11.42 3.24
CA VAL A 38 -25.13 -11.56 2.99
C VAL A 38 -25.86 -10.28 3.33
N LYS A 39 -26.61 -9.73 2.36
CA LYS A 39 -27.54 -8.63 2.60
C LYS A 39 -28.83 -9.18 3.21
N LYS A 40 -29.22 -8.66 4.38
CA LYS A 40 -30.47 -9.00 5.06
C LYS A 40 -31.67 -8.25 4.44
N PRO A 41 -32.91 -8.71 4.66
CA PRO A 41 -34.12 -8.03 4.18
C PRO A 41 -34.27 -6.58 4.66
N ASP A 42 -33.72 -6.25 5.84
CA ASP A 42 -33.70 -4.88 6.40
C ASP A 42 -32.66 -3.96 5.75
N GLY A 43 -31.92 -4.45 4.75
CA GLY A 43 -30.87 -3.72 4.04
C GLY A 43 -29.52 -3.69 4.76
N SER A 44 -29.42 -4.22 5.98
CA SER A 44 -28.14 -4.42 6.67
C SER A 44 -27.35 -5.58 6.05
N TRP A 45 -26.05 -5.64 6.34
CA TRP A 45 -25.17 -6.71 5.88
C TRP A 45 -24.71 -7.58 7.05
N ASN A 46 -24.44 -8.84 6.77
CA ASN A 46 -23.87 -9.80 7.71
C ASN A 46 -22.65 -10.46 7.10
N PHE A 47 -21.68 -10.83 7.94
CA PHE A 47 -20.52 -11.64 7.59
C PHE A 47 -20.65 -13.01 8.29
N PRO A 48 -21.26 -14.02 7.64
CA PRO A 48 -21.42 -15.33 8.23
C PRO A 48 -20.07 -16.03 8.44
N THR A 49 -20.02 -16.89 9.46
CA THR A 49 -18.95 -17.88 9.59
C THR A 49 -19.36 -19.17 8.88
N LEU A 50 -18.56 -19.62 7.93
CA LEU A 50 -18.79 -20.85 7.16
C LEU A 50 -17.72 -21.90 7.51
N THR A 51 -18.11 -23.17 7.62
CA THR A 51 -17.16 -24.27 7.81
C THR A 51 -16.98 -25.02 6.50
N VAL A 52 -15.77 -24.93 5.93
CA VAL A 52 -15.43 -25.57 4.65
C VAL A 52 -14.06 -26.24 4.78
N GLY A 53 -13.94 -27.49 4.33
CA GLY A 53 -12.70 -28.25 4.43
C GLY A 53 -12.21 -28.47 5.88
N GLY A 54 -13.11 -28.46 6.86
CA GLY A 54 -12.79 -28.60 8.29
C GLY A 54 -12.26 -27.33 8.96
N LYS A 55 -12.29 -26.18 8.28
CA LYS A 55 -11.88 -24.87 8.82
C LYS A 55 -13.03 -23.88 8.78
N SER A 56 -13.08 -22.99 9.77
CA SER A 56 -14.03 -21.88 9.82
C SER A 56 -13.48 -20.65 9.09
N TRP A 57 -14.35 -19.98 8.33
CA TRP A 57 -14.03 -18.83 7.50
C TRP A 57 -15.03 -17.72 7.73
N ASN A 58 -14.57 -16.48 7.89
CA ASN A 58 -15.42 -15.31 8.02
C ASN A 58 -14.70 -14.09 7.45
N ALA A 59 -15.27 -13.47 6.41
CA ALA A 59 -14.69 -12.31 5.75
C ALA A 59 -14.76 -11.03 6.60
N GLY A 60 -15.58 -11.01 7.65
CA GLY A 60 -15.70 -9.93 8.63
C GLY A 60 -14.97 -10.18 9.95
N THR A 61 -14.10 -11.20 10.05
CA THR A 61 -13.33 -11.47 11.30
C THR A 61 -12.48 -10.27 11.70
N PHE A 62 -12.02 -9.49 10.73
CA PHE A 62 -11.30 -8.24 10.96
C PHE A 62 -12.05 -7.07 10.32
N ASP A 63 -12.11 -5.96 11.04
CA ASP A 63 -12.76 -4.73 10.58
C ASP A 63 -11.76 -3.80 9.88
N PHE A 64 -11.77 -3.83 8.55
CA PHE A 64 -10.93 -3.00 7.69
C PHE A 64 -11.38 -1.55 7.62
N SER A 65 -12.56 -1.21 8.16
CA SER A 65 -13.05 0.16 8.11
C SER A 65 -12.10 1.15 8.76
N TYR A 66 -11.22 0.72 9.67
CA TYR A 66 -10.26 1.57 10.37
C TYR A 66 -9.08 2.03 9.51
N ALA A 67 -8.98 1.57 8.26
CA ALA A 67 -7.95 2.04 7.34
C ALA A 67 -8.24 3.46 6.82
N GLY A 68 -7.21 4.31 6.82
CA GLY A 68 -7.20 5.64 6.23
C GLY A 68 -7.13 6.80 7.21
N TYR A 69 -7.03 8.01 6.65
CA TYR A 69 -7.09 9.30 7.32
C TYR A 69 -8.33 9.39 8.20
N HIS A 70 -8.15 9.72 9.49
CA HIS A 70 -9.21 9.66 10.51
C HIS A 70 -10.01 8.35 10.44
N TYR A 71 -9.29 7.22 10.41
CA TYR A 71 -9.89 5.89 10.32
C TYR A 71 -10.79 5.70 9.09
N GLY A 72 -10.52 6.40 7.98
CA GLY A 72 -11.32 6.32 6.76
C GLY A 72 -12.58 7.19 6.74
N GLU A 73 -12.82 7.99 7.78
CA GLU A 73 -14.05 8.79 7.94
C GLU A 73 -14.03 10.11 7.19
N ARG A 74 -12.84 10.52 6.71
CA ARG A 74 -12.62 11.83 6.09
C ARG A 74 -11.90 11.67 4.75
N GLU A 75 -12.40 12.38 3.76
CA GLU A 75 -11.79 12.50 2.42
C GLU A 75 -11.27 13.91 2.13
N ASP A 76 -11.35 14.81 3.12
CA ASP A 76 -10.83 16.17 3.09
C ASP A 76 -9.98 16.40 4.33
N LEU A 77 -8.92 17.20 4.19
CA LEU A 77 -8.06 17.58 5.30
C LEU A 77 -8.87 18.40 6.32
N THR A 78 -8.72 18.07 7.60
CA THR A 78 -9.38 18.74 8.71
C THR A 78 -8.36 19.10 9.79
N GLY A 79 -8.66 20.09 10.64
CA GLY A 79 -7.74 20.49 11.71
C GLY A 79 -6.45 21.17 11.22
N ILE A 80 -6.39 21.60 9.96
CA ILE A 80 -5.27 22.38 9.41
C ILE A 80 -5.47 23.85 9.81
N PRO A 81 -4.47 24.53 10.39
CA PRO A 81 -4.52 25.95 10.69
C PRO A 81 -4.84 26.79 9.44
N ALA A 82 -5.56 27.90 9.64
CA ALA A 82 -5.92 28.81 8.56
C ALA A 82 -4.73 29.60 7.97
N ALA A 83 -3.54 29.49 8.58
CA ALA A 83 -2.34 30.16 8.09
C ALA A 83 -1.91 29.62 6.72
N THR A 84 -1.56 30.52 5.81
CA THR A 84 -1.17 30.16 4.44
C THR A 84 0.12 30.86 4.02
N GLN A 85 0.96 30.15 3.26
CA GLN A 85 2.12 30.72 2.56
C GLN A 85 2.00 30.43 1.08
N THR A 86 1.99 31.45 0.23
CA THR A 86 1.91 31.24 -1.23
C THR A 86 3.28 31.40 -1.87
N ILE A 87 3.69 30.41 -2.67
CA ILE A 87 4.94 30.47 -3.42
C ILE A 87 4.81 31.49 -4.55
N SER A 88 5.74 32.44 -4.58
CA SER A 88 5.94 33.34 -5.72
C SER A 88 7.22 32.92 -6.43
N ALA A 89 7.10 32.47 -7.68
CA ALA A 89 8.22 31.98 -8.47
C ALA A 89 7.99 32.19 -9.96
N ALA A 90 9.07 32.36 -10.71
CA ALA A 90 9.03 32.36 -12.16
C ALA A 90 8.82 30.94 -12.72
N ALA A 91 8.37 30.84 -13.96
CA ALA A 91 8.27 29.54 -14.63
C ALA A 91 9.64 28.84 -14.69
N ASN A 92 9.66 27.53 -14.42
CA ASN A 92 10.84 26.67 -14.38
C ASN A 92 11.92 27.04 -13.34
N GLU A 93 11.61 27.98 -12.44
CA GLU A 93 12.45 28.26 -11.28
C GLU A 93 12.51 27.02 -10.37
N ASP A 94 13.66 26.73 -9.77
CA ASP A 94 13.72 25.75 -8.69
C ASP A 94 13.16 26.38 -7.41
N ILE A 95 12.07 25.80 -6.90
CA ILE A 95 11.36 26.33 -5.73
C ILE A 95 11.65 25.55 -4.44
N THR A 96 12.64 24.66 -4.41
CA THR A 96 12.93 23.80 -3.25
C THR A 96 13.17 24.61 -1.98
N ASP A 97 14.04 25.62 -2.07
CA ASP A 97 14.35 26.49 -0.92
C ASP A 97 13.17 27.39 -0.55
N LYS A 98 12.38 27.84 -1.55
CA LYS A 98 11.16 28.62 -1.31
C LYS A 98 10.09 27.79 -0.59
N LEU A 99 9.94 26.52 -0.94
CA LEU A 99 9.04 25.59 -0.25
C LEU A 99 9.48 25.35 1.19
N ASN A 100 10.77 25.07 1.42
CA ASN A 100 11.30 24.91 2.77
C ASN A 100 11.15 26.18 3.62
N ALA A 101 11.38 27.36 3.05
CA ALA A 101 11.17 28.63 3.73
C ALA A 101 9.70 28.88 4.06
N ALA A 102 8.78 28.58 3.13
CA ALA A 102 7.34 28.68 3.36
C ALA A 102 6.86 27.73 4.45
N LEU A 103 7.37 26.50 4.48
CA LEU A 103 7.08 25.53 5.56
C LEU A 103 7.61 26.02 6.91
N ALA A 104 8.83 26.55 6.96
CA ALA A 104 9.41 27.11 8.18
C ALA A 104 8.65 28.34 8.71
N ALA A 105 8.02 29.12 7.82
CA ALA A 105 7.15 30.25 8.18
C ALA A 105 5.78 29.82 8.74
N LEU A 106 5.49 28.52 8.82
CA LEU A 106 4.28 27.93 9.39
C LEU A 106 4.62 27.05 10.61
N PRO A 107 5.16 27.60 11.72
CA PRO A 107 5.65 26.80 12.85
C PRO A 107 4.55 26.05 13.60
N SER A 108 3.29 26.47 13.47
CA SER A 108 2.12 25.80 14.05
C SER A 108 1.36 24.93 13.03
N GLY A 109 1.87 24.80 11.81
CA GLY A 109 1.19 24.22 10.66
C GLY A 109 0.41 25.24 9.84
N GLY A 110 -0.22 24.77 8.77
CA GLY A 110 -0.93 25.58 7.80
C GLY A 110 -0.82 25.02 6.38
N THR A 111 -1.13 25.86 5.39
CA THR A 111 -1.09 25.45 3.97
C THR A 111 -0.04 26.22 3.19
N VAL A 112 0.90 25.52 2.55
CA VAL A 112 1.76 26.08 1.51
C VAL A 112 1.04 25.92 0.16
N ILE A 113 0.75 27.04 -0.49
CA ILE A 113 0.05 27.11 -1.78
C ILE A 113 1.08 27.29 -2.89
N ILE A 114 1.09 26.36 -3.85
CA ILE A 114 1.87 26.48 -5.08
C ILE A 114 0.90 26.90 -6.19
N PRO A 115 1.11 28.05 -6.84
CA PRO A 115 0.23 28.50 -7.91
C PRO A 115 0.28 27.57 -9.13
N ALA A 116 -0.61 27.80 -10.09
CA ALA A 116 -0.53 27.14 -11.38
C ALA A 116 0.78 27.51 -12.08
N GLY A 117 1.40 26.54 -12.74
CA GLY A 117 2.70 26.69 -13.38
C GLY A 117 3.54 25.41 -13.30
N THR A 118 4.69 25.46 -13.97
CA THR A 118 5.71 24.41 -13.92
C THR A 118 6.92 24.96 -13.19
N PHE A 119 7.38 24.24 -12.18
CA PHE A 119 8.51 24.61 -11.32
C PHE A 119 9.45 23.42 -11.18
N ARG A 120 10.74 23.69 -11.02
CA ARG A 120 11.72 22.64 -10.70
C ARG A 120 11.80 22.42 -9.20
N ILE A 121 12.16 21.22 -8.79
CA ILE A 121 12.51 20.89 -7.41
C ILE A 121 13.68 19.90 -7.38
N GLY A 122 14.43 19.91 -6.30
CA GLY A 122 15.50 18.95 -6.05
C GLY A 122 16.82 19.24 -6.74
N THR A 123 17.01 20.44 -7.32
CA THR A 123 18.31 20.81 -7.92
C THR A 123 19.42 20.71 -6.87
N GLY A 124 20.51 20.04 -7.25
CA GLY A 124 21.68 19.80 -6.40
C GLY A 124 21.41 18.82 -5.26
N GLY A 125 20.46 17.89 -5.41
CA GLY A 125 20.15 16.88 -4.39
C GLY A 125 19.32 17.40 -3.21
N LYS A 126 18.85 18.65 -3.26
CA LYS A 126 18.04 19.25 -2.19
C LYS A 126 16.69 18.53 -2.06
N SER A 127 16.12 18.57 -0.85
CA SER A 127 14.81 17.98 -0.59
C SER A 127 13.90 18.99 0.10
N VAL A 128 12.59 18.84 -0.11
CA VAL A 128 11.54 19.54 0.63
C VAL A 128 11.17 18.70 1.85
N ASN A 129 11.18 19.29 3.04
CA ASN A 129 10.95 18.58 4.29
C ASN A 129 9.76 19.15 5.06
N VAL A 130 8.69 18.36 5.18
CA VAL A 130 7.54 18.63 6.03
C VAL A 130 7.76 17.95 7.38
N THR A 131 8.08 18.76 8.39
CA THR A 131 8.40 18.31 9.76
C THR A 131 7.42 18.84 10.82
N THR A 132 6.59 19.81 10.45
CA THR A 132 5.58 20.43 11.32
C THR A 132 4.23 19.74 11.15
N ASP A 133 3.55 19.47 12.26
CA ASP A 133 2.21 18.89 12.26
C ASP A 133 1.20 19.83 11.58
N ASN A 134 0.04 19.28 11.19
CA ASN A 134 -1.06 20.04 10.58
C ASN A 134 -0.64 20.84 9.35
N THR A 135 0.25 20.29 8.51
CA THR A 135 0.85 20.99 7.38
C THR A 135 0.49 20.34 6.04
N VAL A 136 0.09 21.17 5.08
CA VAL A 136 -0.33 20.74 3.75
C VAL A 136 0.45 21.51 2.69
N ILE A 137 0.91 20.82 1.66
CA ILE A 137 1.34 21.47 0.41
C ILE A 137 0.23 21.25 -0.62
N LYS A 138 -0.28 22.34 -1.19
CA LYS A 138 -1.41 22.33 -2.10
C LYS A 138 -1.06 23.05 -3.40
N GLY A 139 -1.26 22.38 -4.53
CA GLY A 139 -1.17 23.00 -5.85
C GLY A 139 -2.52 23.52 -6.34
N ALA A 140 -2.54 24.00 -7.57
CA ALA A 140 -3.75 24.44 -8.25
C ALA A 140 -4.55 23.28 -8.86
N GLY A 141 -4.04 22.07 -8.99
CA GLY A 141 -4.70 20.90 -9.60
C GLY A 141 -3.72 20.02 -10.38
N ILE A 142 -4.10 18.76 -10.59
CA ILE A 142 -3.41 17.85 -11.52
C ILE A 142 -3.30 18.54 -12.90
N GLY A 143 -2.09 18.54 -13.46
CA GLY A 143 -1.74 19.20 -14.72
C GLY A 143 -1.74 20.74 -14.69
N ARG A 144 -2.18 21.37 -13.58
CA ARG A 144 -2.17 22.84 -13.42
C ARG A 144 -0.96 23.32 -12.64
N THR A 145 -0.53 22.57 -11.63
CA THR A 145 0.74 22.77 -10.92
C THR A 145 1.61 21.55 -11.16
N THR A 146 2.76 21.75 -11.80
CA THR A 146 3.72 20.68 -12.09
C THR A 146 5.05 20.95 -11.37
N LEU A 147 5.50 20.00 -10.58
CA LEU A 147 6.82 19.98 -9.95
C LEU A 147 7.73 19.00 -10.70
N GLN A 148 8.71 19.52 -11.42
CA GLN A 148 9.68 18.73 -12.15
C GLN A 148 10.89 18.44 -11.26
N VAL A 149 11.06 17.17 -10.89
CA VAL A 149 12.25 16.68 -10.18
C VAL A 149 13.45 16.80 -11.12
N ASP A 150 14.41 17.61 -10.70
CA ASP A 150 15.62 17.92 -11.47
C ASP A 150 16.50 16.68 -11.68
N ALA A 151 17.26 16.66 -12.79
CA ALA A 151 18.16 15.55 -13.16
C ALA A 151 19.28 15.32 -12.13
N THR A 152 19.63 16.37 -11.37
CA THR A 152 20.68 16.32 -10.35
C THR A 152 20.25 15.76 -8.99
N TYR A 153 18.95 15.52 -8.77
CA TYR A 153 18.47 14.91 -7.53
C TYR A 153 19.00 13.47 -7.43
N HIS A 154 19.86 13.16 -6.44
CA HIS A 154 20.57 11.87 -6.30
C HIS A 154 21.43 11.45 -7.51
N ALA A 155 22.13 12.40 -8.16
CA ALA A 155 23.01 12.10 -9.29
C ALA A 155 24.14 11.11 -8.95
N ALA A 156 24.55 10.33 -9.96
CA ALA A 156 25.44 9.17 -9.90
C ALA A 156 26.79 9.33 -9.16
N GLU A 157 27.27 10.55 -8.94
CA GLU A 157 28.58 10.83 -8.31
C GLU A 157 28.61 10.54 -6.80
N ALA A 158 27.47 10.31 -6.14
CA ALA A 158 27.38 9.96 -4.73
C ALA A 158 26.99 8.48 -4.51
N ALA A 159 27.94 7.54 -4.61
CA ALA A 159 27.68 6.10 -4.44
C ALA A 159 27.05 5.71 -3.08
N ALA A 160 27.33 6.47 -2.01
CA ALA A 160 26.71 6.28 -0.69
C ALA A 160 25.23 6.71 -0.65
N ASP A 161 24.78 7.56 -1.58
CA ASP A 161 23.39 8.01 -1.67
C ASP A 161 22.49 6.99 -2.35
N ARG A 162 22.99 6.07 -3.19
CA ARG A 162 22.12 5.19 -3.99
C ARG A 162 21.19 4.29 -3.16
N GLN A 163 21.66 3.76 -2.03
CA GLN A 163 20.82 2.92 -1.14
C GLN A 163 19.90 3.78 -0.24
N ASN A 164 20.36 4.98 0.13
CA ASN A 164 19.57 5.99 0.84
C ASN A 164 18.52 6.67 -0.08
N ALA A 165 18.74 6.76 -1.39
CA ALA A 165 17.83 7.36 -2.36
C ALA A 165 16.67 6.41 -2.72
N ALA A 166 16.95 5.11 -2.74
CA ALA A 166 15.94 4.08 -3.00
C ALA A 166 15.02 3.81 -1.78
N PHE A 167 15.49 4.06 -0.55
CA PHE A 167 14.76 3.67 0.67
C PHE A 167 14.80 4.69 1.84
N GLY A 168 15.62 5.72 1.76
CA GLY A 168 16.04 6.62 2.85
C GLY A 168 15.52 8.07 2.74
N THR A 169 15.46 8.69 1.57
CA THR A 169 14.95 10.06 1.37
C THR A 169 14.28 10.23 0.00
N GLY A 170 13.16 10.97 -0.04
CA GLY A 170 12.50 11.39 -1.28
C GLY A 170 12.65 12.87 -1.53
N VAL A 171 12.28 13.36 -2.72
CA VAL A 171 12.40 14.80 -3.01
C VAL A 171 11.44 15.62 -2.15
N VAL A 172 10.29 15.05 -1.79
CA VAL A 172 9.40 15.56 -0.73
C VAL A 172 9.31 14.54 0.40
N ASN A 173 9.66 14.95 1.62
CA ASN A 173 9.66 14.11 2.81
C ASN A 173 8.63 14.58 3.83
N PHE A 174 7.84 13.65 4.35
CA PHE A 174 6.97 13.84 5.51
C PHE A 174 7.52 13.01 6.66
N GLN A 175 8.21 13.64 7.62
CA GLN A 175 8.79 12.92 8.76
C GLN A 175 9.19 13.84 9.92
N LYS A 176 9.20 13.27 11.13
CA LYS A 176 9.99 13.79 12.26
C LYS A 176 11.23 12.92 12.47
N ALA A 177 12.23 13.46 13.17
CA ALA A 177 13.43 12.71 13.55
C ALA A 177 13.05 11.42 14.30
N GLU A 178 13.72 10.30 13.98
CA GLU A 178 13.51 8.98 14.59
C GLU A 178 12.07 8.40 14.52
N SER A 179 11.15 9.06 13.81
CA SER A 179 9.73 8.68 13.77
C SER A 179 9.48 7.28 13.20
N SER A 180 10.41 6.70 12.43
CA SER A 180 10.31 5.31 11.94
C SER A 180 10.68 4.24 12.97
N SER A 181 11.27 4.61 14.11
CA SER A 181 11.79 3.66 15.10
C SER A 181 10.75 3.14 16.10
N TRP A 182 9.52 3.68 16.09
CA TRP A 182 8.49 3.38 17.10
C TRP A 182 8.19 1.89 17.29
N HIS A 183 8.39 1.08 16.25
CA HIS A 183 8.08 -0.35 16.30
C HIS A 183 9.10 -1.16 17.10
N TYR A 184 10.39 -0.76 17.13
CA TYR A 184 11.44 -1.46 17.88
C TYR A 184 11.93 -0.70 19.12
N ALA A 185 11.85 0.62 19.13
CA ALA A 185 12.18 1.42 20.30
C ALA A 185 11.26 1.05 21.48
N ARG A 186 11.73 1.21 22.72
CA ARG A 186 10.94 0.92 23.92
C ARG A 186 11.07 2.07 24.92
N ALA A 187 9.94 2.66 25.28
CA ALA A 187 9.87 3.54 26.45
C ALA A 187 9.95 2.72 27.75
N THR A 188 10.45 3.34 28.81
CA THR A 188 10.28 2.83 30.19
C THR A 188 8.79 2.84 30.57
N GLY A 189 8.37 1.97 31.50
CA GLY A 189 6.97 1.94 31.98
C GLY A 189 5.99 1.06 31.21
N GLY A 190 6.47 0.09 30.42
CA GLY A 190 5.60 -0.90 29.77
C GLY A 190 5.10 -2.03 30.68
N THR A 191 4.14 -2.81 30.18
CA THR A 191 3.51 -3.97 30.82
C THR A 191 3.48 -5.15 29.82
N THR A 192 2.96 -6.30 30.24
CA THR A 192 2.79 -7.49 29.38
C THR A 192 1.32 -7.90 29.27
N VAL A 193 0.95 -8.61 28.22
CA VAL A 193 -0.41 -9.17 28.07
C VAL A 193 -0.50 -10.51 28.81
N LYS A 194 -1.60 -10.74 29.53
CA LYS A 194 -1.80 -11.94 30.37
C LYS A 194 -2.37 -13.14 29.61
N SER A 195 -3.14 -12.91 28.55
CA SER A 195 -3.91 -13.93 27.83
C SER A 195 -3.69 -13.84 26.33
N PRO A 196 -3.92 -14.94 25.58
CA PRO A 196 -3.95 -14.89 24.12
C PRO A 196 -4.83 -13.75 23.60
N VAL A 197 -4.35 -13.08 22.56
CA VAL A 197 -5.05 -12.02 21.84
C VAL A 197 -5.62 -12.63 20.58
N THR A 198 -6.92 -12.47 20.35
CA THR A 198 -7.59 -12.97 19.14
C THR A 198 -7.65 -11.89 18.06
N LEU A 199 -7.39 -12.25 16.81
CA LEU A 199 -7.58 -11.41 15.63
C LEU A 199 -8.97 -10.75 15.66
N GLY A 200 -9.01 -9.45 15.37
CA GLY A 200 -10.23 -8.65 15.38
C GLY A 200 -10.59 -8.07 16.76
N THR A 201 -9.96 -8.50 17.87
CA THR A 201 -10.27 -7.93 19.18
C THR A 201 -9.78 -6.50 19.32
N ARG A 202 -10.52 -5.70 20.10
CA ARG A 202 -10.11 -4.36 20.57
C ARG A 202 -9.80 -4.35 22.06
N THR A 203 -9.86 -5.50 22.74
CA THR A 203 -9.62 -5.58 24.18
C THR A 203 -8.35 -6.35 24.47
N LEU A 204 -7.52 -5.79 25.36
CA LEU A 204 -6.32 -6.43 25.89
C LEU A 204 -6.36 -6.45 27.41
N THR A 205 -6.05 -7.61 28.00
CA THR A 205 -5.87 -7.74 29.44
C THR A 205 -4.37 -7.77 29.76
N VAL A 206 -3.89 -6.74 30.46
CA VAL A 206 -2.46 -6.59 30.78
C VAL A 206 -2.11 -7.02 32.21
N ALA A 207 -0.82 -7.17 32.49
CA ALA A 207 -0.31 -7.57 33.80
C ALA A 207 -0.61 -6.52 34.87
N SER A 208 -0.42 -5.26 34.51
CA SER A 208 -0.87 -4.09 35.26
C SER A 208 -1.08 -2.94 34.28
N ALA A 209 -2.23 -2.28 34.36
CA ALA A 209 -2.50 -1.05 33.62
C ALA A 209 -2.23 0.21 34.45
N ALA A 210 -1.64 0.12 35.66
CA ALA A 210 -1.52 1.23 36.59
C ALA A 210 -0.78 2.46 36.00
N ALA A 211 0.22 2.23 35.15
CA ALA A 211 1.00 3.28 34.48
C ALA A 211 0.44 3.76 33.13
N LEU A 212 -0.73 3.24 32.72
CA LEU A 212 -1.37 3.54 31.44
C LEU A 212 -2.67 4.33 31.63
N ASN A 213 -2.92 5.30 30.78
CA ASN A 213 -4.06 6.20 30.81
C ASN A 213 -4.90 6.13 29.53
N VAL A 214 -6.18 6.50 29.64
CA VAL A 214 -7.00 6.74 28.45
C VAL A 214 -6.43 7.93 27.69
N GLY A 215 -6.30 7.80 26.37
CA GLY A 215 -5.64 8.76 25.49
C GLY A 215 -4.17 8.43 25.20
N ASP A 216 -3.54 7.53 25.95
CA ASP A 216 -2.14 7.16 25.70
C ASP A 216 -2.01 6.45 24.35
N GLN A 217 -1.03 6.88 23.57
CA GLN A 217 -0.53 6.11 22.44
C GLN A 217 0.44 5.05 22.93
N ILE A 218 0.16 3.81 22.56
CA ILE A 218 0.90 2.64 22.97
C ILE A 218 1.37 1.83 21.76
N VAL A 219 2.48 1.14 21.94
CA VAL A 219 2.99 0.13 21.02
C VAL A 219 2.76 -1.23 21.66
N ILE A 220 1.97 -2.07 21.00
CA ILE A 220 1.78 -3.47 21.34
C ILE A 220 2.72 -4.28 20.47
N ARG A 221 3.55 -5.15 21.07
CA ARG A 221 4.61 -5.83 20.34
C ARG A 221 4.81 -7.27 20.77
N GLN A 222 4.96 -8.16 19.78
CA GLN A 222 5.42 -9.53 19.95
C GLN A 222 6.55 -9.81 18.97
N ILE A 223 7.74 -10.15 19.49
CA ILE A 223 8.88 -10.59 18.66
C ILE A 223 8.50 -11.91 17.99
N MET A 224 8.86 -12.09 16.72
CA MET A 224 8.64 -13.36 16.02
C MET A 224 9.37 -14.50 16.76
N SER A 225 8.65 -15.55 17.12
CA SER A 225 9.25 -16.71 17.79
C SER A 225 10.19 -17.47 16.87
N GLU A 226 11.11 -18.23 17.45
CA GLU A 226 11.97 -19.13 16.67
C GLU A 226 11.15 -20.13 15.87
N LYS A 227 10.08 -20.68 16.46
CA LYS A 227 9.16 -21.60 15.80
C LYS A 227 8.53 -20.96 14.56
N PHE A 228 8.03 -19.73 14.68
CA PHE A 228 7.42 -19.00 13.59
C PHE A 228 8.43 -18.71 12.47
N VAL A 229 9.63 -18.25 12.82
CA VAL A 229 10.68 -17.96 11.85
C VAL A 229 11.14 -19.23 11.12
N ARG A 230 11.29 -20.36 11.83
CA ARG A 230 11.65 -21.64 11.21
C ARG A 230 10.62 -22.11 10.18
N GLN A 231 9.34 -21.86 10.45
CA GLN A 231 8.25 -22.26 9.56
C GLN A 231 8.16 -21.40 8.31
N ASN A 232 8.48 -20.11 8.41
CA ASN A 232 8.17 -19.15 7.36
C ASN A 232 9.39 -18.56 6.65
N ALA A 233 10.59 -18.67 7.23
CA ALA A 233 11.78 -17.96 6.78
C ALA A 233 13.09 -18.71 7.05
N PHE A 234 13.11 -20.03 6.79
CA PHE A 234 14.28 -20.89 7.00
C PHE A 234 14.85 -21.45 5.70
N ASN A 235 16.19 -21.43 5.59
CA ASN A 235 16.92 -22.09 4.50
C ASN A 235 18.28 -22.63 4.96
N PRO A 236 18.43 -23.96 5.05
CA PRO A 236 19.68 -24.58 5.50
C PRO A 236 20.87 -24.33 4.56
N ALA A 237 20.63 -24.02 3.28
CA ALA A 237 21.69 -23.72 2.31
C ALA A 237 22.38 -22.36 2.55
N LYS A 238 21.86 -21.54 3.48
CA LYS A 238 22.44 -20.24 3.88
C LYS A 238 23.13 -20.29 5.25
N ALA A 239 23.58 -21.47 5.70
CA ALA A 239 24.35 -21.61 6.92
C ALA A 239 25.63 -20.72 6.90
N PRO A 240 26.02 -20.11 8.04
CA PRO A 240 25.48 -20.32 9.38
C PRO A 240 24.27 -19.40 9.72
N ARG A 241 23.76 -18.60 8.77
CA ARG A 241 22.62 -17.67 8.95
C ARG A 241 21.37 -18.13 8.21
N ALA A 242 20.93 -19.34 8.55
CA ALA A 242 19.83 -20.03 7.87
C ALA A 242 18.44 -19.45 8.15
N LEU A 243 18.26 -18.70 9.23
CA LEU A 243 16.99 -18.08 9.61
C LEU A 243 16.98 -16.63 9.13
N ARG A 244 15.93 -16.23 8.42
CA ARG A 244 15.66 -14.82 8.11
C ARG A 244 14.60 -14.27 9.04
N TRP A 245 14.52 -12.96 9.12
CA TRP A 245 13.70 -12.23 10.11
C TRP A 245 14.16 -12.40 11.56
N THR A 246 15.47 -12.50 11.72
CA THR A 246 16.17 -12.33 13.00
C THR A 246 17.54 -11.75 12.69
N ASN A 247 18.06 -10.94 13.60
CA ASN A 247 19.48 -10.59 13.57
C ASN A 247 20.31 -11.69 14.23
N TYR A 248 21.63 -11.62 14.07
CA TYR A 248 22.59 -12.57 14.64
C TYR A 248 23.56 -11.83 15.58
N ASP A 249 24.06 -12.49 16.61
CA ASP A 249 25.12 -11.97 17.49
C ASP A 249 26.53 -12.21 16.95
N SER A 250 27.54 -11.81 17.75
CA SER A 250 28.96 -11.99 17.42
C SER A 250 29.35 -13.47 17.30
N ASP A 251 28.63 -14.36 17.98
CA ASP A 251 28.83 -15.81 17.96
C ASP A 251 27.98 -16.49 16.88
N ASN A 252 27.35 -15.67 16.02
CA ASN A 252 26.47 -16.07 14.94
C ASN A 252 25.28 -16.94 15.42
N GLN A 253 24.74 -16.63 16.61
CA GLN A 253 23.46 -17.15 17.09
C GLN A 253 22.30 -16.19 16.77
N PRO A 254 21.11 -16.70 16.43
CA PRO A 254 19.94 -15.86 16.14
C PRO A 254 19.42 -15.14 17.40
N LYS A 255 19.15 -13.84 17.27
CA LYS A 255 18.66 -12.95 18.34
C LYS A 255 17.12 -12.85 18.35
N PHE A 256 16.46 -13.83 18.97
CA PHE A 256 15.00 -13.76 19.26
C PHE A 256 14.63 -12.81 20.41
N THR A 257 15.48 -11.82 20.66
CA THR A 257 15.29 -10.70 21.60
C THR A 257 15.26 -9.35 20.89
N ASP A 258 15.53 -9.33 19.57
CA ASP A 258 15.56 -8.12 18.76
C ASP A 258 14.17 -7.75 18.24
N ALA A 259 13.73 -6.53 18.58
CA ALA A 259 12.42 -6.01 18.23
C ALA A 259 12.30 -5.51 16.78
N SER A 260 13.38 -5.44 16.01
CA SER A 260 13.37 -5.06 14.58
C SER A 260 12.61 -6.06 13.69
N HIS A 261 12.36 -7.27 14.22
CA HIS A 261 11.58 -8.32 13.58
C HIS A 261 10.39 -8.73 14.45
N ALA A 262 9.63 -7.73 14.90
CA ALA A 262 8.43 -7.94 15.69
C ALA A 262 7.16 -7.63 14.90
N PHE A 263 6.08 -8.31 15.26
CA PHE A 263 4.74 -7.81 15.04
C PHE A 263 4.52 -6.67 16.01
N ALA A 264 4.30 -5.47 15.49
CA ALA A 264 4.15 -4.27 16.30
C ALA A 264 2.89 -3.51 15.86
N PHE A 265 2.13 -2.94 16.79
CA PHE A 265 0.89 -2.22 16.52
C PHE A 265 0.85 -0.92 17.30
N LEU A 266 0.65 0.20 16.61
CA LEU A 266 0.38 1.48 17.26
C LEU A 266 -1.11 1.59 17.55
N ARG A 267 -1.48 1.81 18.81
CA ARG A 267 -2.88 1.94 19.26
C ARG A 267 -3.04 3.10 20.23
N CYS A 268 -4.26 3.58 20.37
CA CYS A 268 -4.68 4.48 21.43
C CYS A 268 -5.55 3.73 22.44
N ILE A 269 -5.34 3.96 23.73
CA ILE A 269 -6.23 3.45 24.78
C ILE A 269 -7.47 4.35 24.83
N VAL A 270 -8.63 3.82 24.45
CA VAL A 270 -9.89 4.60 24.42
C VAL A 270 -10.77 4.38 25.64
N ALA A 271 -10.57 3.27 26.37
CA ALA A 271 -11.15 3.06 27.69
C ALA A 271 -10.31 2.10 28.52
N LYS A 272 -10.49 2.14 29.84
CA LYS A 272 -9.78 1.30 30.79
C LYS A 272 -10.73 0.84 31.90
N LYS A 273 -10.71 -0.45 32.23
CA LYS A 273 -11.44 -1.04 33.37
C LYS A 273 -10.52 -2.00 34.11
N GLY A 274 -9.94 -1.55 35.23
CA GLY A 274 -8.87 -2.29 35.91
C GLY A 274 -7.69 -2.49 34.95
N ASP A 275 -7.30 -3.75 34.74
CA ASP A 275 -6.23 -4.15 33.82
C ASP A 275 -6.69 -4.44 32.38
N ALA A 276 -7.99 -4.26 32.09
CA ALA A 276 -8.51 -4.38 30.73
C ALA A 276 -8.45 -3.03 30.01
N LEU A 277 -7.81 -3.01 28.84
CA LEU A 277 -7.69 -1.88 27.95
C LEU A 277 -8.62 -2.08 26.74
N LEU A 278 -9.37 -1.05 26.38
CA LEU A 278 -10.05 -0.95 25.10
C LEU A 278 -9.19 -0.10 24.15
N LEU A 279 -9.01 -0.57 22.93
CA LEU A 279 -8.19 0.04 21.89
C LEU A 279 -9.04 0.76 20.85
N ASP A 280 -8.47 1.75 20.19
CA ASP A 280 -9.06 2.45 19.04
C ASP A 280 -9.32 1.52 17.85
N VAL A 281 -8.32 0.73 17.46
CA VAL A 281 -8.34 -0.13 16.26
C VAL A 281 -8.16 -1.62 16.65
N PRO A 282 -8.87 -2.56 16.01
CA PRO A 282 -8.71 -3.99 16.28
C PRO A 282 -7.30 -4.51 16.00
N ILE A 283 -6.89 -5.58 16.69
CA ILE A 283 -5.61 -6.26 16.46
C ILE A 283 -5.72 -7.16 15.21
N PRO A 284 -4.84 -7.02 14.22
CA PRO A 284 -4.96 -7.69 12.91
C PRO A 284 -4.43 -9.14 12.88
N ARG A 285 -4.05 -9.73 14.02
CA ARG A 285 -3.58 -11.12 14.12
C ARG A 285 -3.68 -11.66 15.53
N ASP A 286 -3.67 -12.99 15.64
CA ASP A 286 -3.54 -13.66 16.92
C ASP A 286 -2.15 -13.42 17.53
N LEU A 287 -2.09 -13.16 18.83
CA LEU A 287 -0.85 -13.05 19.61
C LEU A 287 -0.91 -14.01 20.79
N ASP A 288 0.12 -14.85 20.95
CA ASP A 288 0.20 -15.80 22.07
C ASP A 288 1.32 -15.44 23.06
N PRO A 289 1.01 -14.89 24.25
CA PRO A 289 2.02 -14.56 25.25
C PRO A 289 2.75 -15.79 25.82
N ALA A 290 2.22 -17.00 25.65
CA ALA A 290 2.90 -18.24 26.02
C ALA A 290 3.98 -18.65 25.00
N GLU A 291 3.80 -18.31 23.72
CA GLU A 291 4.79 -18.56 22.67
C GLU A 291 5.93 -17.52 22.72
N MET A 292 5.58 -16.24 22.79
CA MET A 292 6.51 -15.12 22.95
C MET A 292 5.82 -13.98 23.68
N ALA A 293 6.51 -13.36 24.64
CA ALA A 293 5.95 -12.28 25.43
C ALA A 293 5.36 -11.16 24.55
N VAL A 294 4.10 -10.81 24.80
CA VAL A 294 3.44 -9.66 24.18
C VAL A 294 3.58 -8.48 25.14
N THR A 295 4.25 -7.45 24.70
CA THR A 295 4.52 -6.24 25.48
C THR A 295 3.61 -5.09 25.06
N VAL A 296 3.26 -4.23 26.01
CA VAL A 296 2.56 -2.96 25.77
C VAL A 296 3.39 -1.86 26.39
N SER A 297 3.82 -0.86 25.63
CA SER A 297 4.58 0.28 26.15
C SER A 297 4.06 1.58 25.60
N PRO A 298 4.18 2.71 26.32
CA PRO A 298 3.97 4.02 25.76
C PRO A 298 4.80 4.23 24.49
N LEU A 299 4.28 5.00 23.56
CA LEU A 299 5.02 5.45 22.38
C LEU A 299 6.24 6.27 22.82
N SER A 300 7.43 5.90 22.35
CA SER A 300 8.70 6.51 22.78
C SER A 300 9.23 7.58 21.82
N VAL A 301 8.55 7.83 20.71
CA VAL A 301 9.00 8.76 19.67
C VAL A 301 7.86 9.65 19.22
N GLU A 302 8.21 10.78 18.63
CA GLU A 302 7.23 11.69 18.06
C GLU A 302 6.94 11.33 16.60
N LEU A 303 5.65 11.22 16.27
CA LEU A 303 5.17 11.06 14.90
C LEU A 303 4.82 12.43 14.32
N LEU A 304 5.00 12.59 13.01
CA LEU A 304 4.41 13.71 12.28
C LEU A 304 2.89 13.50 12.24
N ARG A 305 2.08 14.55 12.38
CA ARG A 305 0.62 14.40 12.46
C ARG A 305 -0.12 15.28 11.47
N ASN A 306 -1.19 14.74 10.90
CA ASN A 306 -2.20 15.52 10.17
C ASN A 306 -1.62 16.31 8.98
N CYS A 307 -0.80 15.67 8.17
CA CYS A 307 -0.12 16.31 7.03
C CYS A 307 -0.53 15.68 5.70
N GLY A 308 -0.26 16.39 4.60
CA GLY A 308 -0.66 15.90 3.28
C GLY A 308 -0.16 16.67 2.08
N LEU A 309 -0.48 16.13 0.90
CA LEU A 309 -0.33 16.76 -0.41
C LEU A 309 -1.67 16.81 -1.12
N GLN A 310 -1.96 17.92 -1.80
CA GLN A 310 -3.17 18.05 -2.61
C GLN A 310 -2.94 18.72 -3.97
N ASP A 311 -3.67 18.23 -4.97
CA ASP A 311 -3.96 18.96 -6.21
C ASP A 311 -2.69 19.38 -6.99
N LEU A 312 -1.81 18.45 -7.33
CA LEU A 312 -0.58 18.75 -8.10
C LEU A 312 -0.05 17.52 -8.85
N THR A 313 0.84 17.80 -9.81
CA THR A 313 1.56 16.79 -10.59
C THR A 313 3.05 16.86 -10.31
N PHE A 314 3.72 15.71 -10.20
CA PHE A 314 5.16 15.57 -10.29
C PHE A 314 5.55 14.95 -11.63
N THR A 315 6.68 15.37 -12.16
CA THR A 315 7.40 14.68 -13.24
C THR A 315 8.86 14.54 -12.83
N ALA A 316 9.57 13.55 -13.34
CA ALA A 316 11.01 13.42 -13.15
C ALA A 316 11.75 13.59 -14.47
N ALA A 317 12.84 14.35 -14.46
CA ALA A 317 13.87 14.23 -15.48
C ALA A 317 14.69 12.95 -15.24
N PRO A 318 15.22 12.31 -16.30
CA PRO A 318 16.21 11.25 -16.16
C PRO A 318 17.42 11.74 -15.34
N GLU A 319 18.03 10.86 -14.55
CA GLU A 319 19.27 11.14 -13.81
C GLU A 319 20.41 11.58 -14.75
N GLU A 320 21.17 12.61 -14.34
CA GLU A 320 22.33 13.07 -15.11
C GLU A 320 23.49 12.06 -15.03
N GLY A 321 24.19 11.86 -16.15
CA GLY A 321 25.31 10.91 -16.24
C GLY A 321 24.90 9.44 -16.32
N VAL A 322 23.59 9.15 -16.24
CA VAL A 322 23.05 7.80 -16.43
C VAL A 322 22.84 7.52 -17.92
N THR A 323 23.55 6.51 -18.43
CA THR A 323 23.44 6.06 -19.84
C THR A 323 22.43 4.92 -20.03
N THR A 324 21.93 4.33 -18.94
CA THR A 324 20.95 3.24 -18.96
C THR A 324 19.78 3.53 -17.99
N PRO A 325 18.51 3.53 -18.44
CA PRO A 325 17.36 3.82 -17.59
C PRO A 325 17.25 2.96 -16.32
N GLU A 326 17.83 1.75 -16.33
CA GLU A 326 17.89 0.82 -15.19
C GLU A 326 18.74 1.31 -14.02
N SER A 327 19.56 2.34 -14.21
CA SER A 327 20.40 2.92 -13.17
C SER A 327 19.88 4.23 -12.59
N ASP A 328 18.71 4.70 -13.06
CA ASP A 328 18.05 5.92 -12.60
C ASP A 328 17.44 5.70 -11.19
N ILE A 329 17.96 6.41 -10.17
CA ILE A 329 17.58 6.22 -8.76
C ILE A 329 16.84 7.42 -8.18
N GLY A 330 15.75 7.17 -7.43
CA GLY A 330 15.14 8.18 -6.58
C GLY A 330 13.69 7.89 -6.15
N THR A 331 13.35 8.37 -4.96
CA THR A 331 11.98 8.39 -4.43
C THR A 331 11.37 9.79 -4.62
N THR A 332 10.16 9.89 -5.17
CA THR A 332 9.51 11.20 -5.34
C THR A 332 8.91 11.68 -4.01
N VAL A 333 8.00 10.92 -3.42
CA VAL A 333 7.34 11.29 -2.15
C VAL A 333 7.60 10.22 -1.09
N ALA A 334 8.33 10.57 -0.03
CA ALA A 334 8.64 9.69 1.09
C ALA A 334 7.87 10.11 2.35
N ILE A 335 7.15 9.17 2.94
CA ILE A 335 6.22 9.40 4.06
C ILE A 335 6.60 8.47 5.20
N LYS A 336 7.22 9.01 6.24
CA LYS A 336 7.85 8.23 7.30
C LYS A 336 7.34 8.67 8.67
N GLY A 337 6.75 7.74 9.41
CA GLY A 337 6.20 8.02 10.74
C GLY A 337 5.12 9.12 10.73
N LEU A 338 4.30 9.19 9.68
CA LEU A 338 3.14 10.09 9.62
C LEU A 338 1.91 9.41 10.23
N HIS A 339 1.26 10.07 11.18
CA HIS A 339 0.00 9.65 11.77
C HIS A 339 -1.14 10.56 11.29
N ASN A 340 -2.20 10.00 10.73
CA ASN A 340 -3.31 10.73 10.10
C ASN A 340 -2.81 11.55 8.90
N GLY A 341 -2.55 10.93 7.76
CA GLY A 341 -2.13 11.62 6.53
C GLY A 341 -3.18 11.58 5.42
N LEU A 342 -3.27 12.64 4.59
CA LEU A 342 -4.11 12.63 3.38
C LEU A 342 -3.34 13.10 2.16
N PHE A 343 -3.29 12.26 1.13
CA PHE A 343 -2.74 12.56 -0.18
C PHE A 343 -3.90 12.48 -1.17
N LYS A 344 -4.29 13.62 -1.75
CA LYS A 344 -5.52 13.71 -2.56
C LYS A 344 -5.25 14.39 -3.90
N ASN A 345 -5.66 13.75 -4.99
CA ASN A 345 -5.44 14.27 -6.34
C ASN A 345 -3.96 14.62 -6.61
N VAL A 346 -3.07 13.70 -6.24
CA VAL A 346 -1.63 13.84 -6.48
C VAL A 346 -1.24 12.89 -7.60
N GLU A 347 -0.72 13.44 -8.68
CA GLU A 347 -0.18 12.67 -9.79
C GLU A 347 1.35 12.68 -9.73
N ILE A 348 1.97 11.52 -9.85
CA ILE A 348 3.38 11.39 -10.20
C ILE A 348 3.40 10.78 -11.60
N ALA A 349 3.45 11.66 -12.60
CA ALA A 349 3.28 11.31 -14.01
C ALA A 349 4.53 10.63 -14.60
N SER A 350 5.71 10.87 -14.02
CA SER A 350 6.93 10.08 -14.23
C SER A 350 7.79 10.11 -12.97
N PHE A 351 8.52 9.03 -12.73
CA PHE A 351 9.43 8.91 -11.58
C PHE A 351 10.58 7.97 -11.87
N ARG A 352 11.65 8.08 -11.08
CA ARG A 352 12.88 7.31 -11.27
C ARG A 352 12.75 5.88 -10.78
N THR A 353 12.72 5.68 -9.46
CA THR A 353 12.64 4.34 -8.82
C THR A 353 11.32 4.12 -8.10
N GLN A 354 10.87 5.10 -7.30
CA GLN A 354 9.65 4.97 -6.49
C GLN A 354 8.83 6.25 -6.54
N ALA A 355 7.51 6.12 -6.72
CA ALA A 355 6.62 7.28 -6.75
C ALA A 355 6.24 7.68 -5.31
N PHE A 356 5.45 6.84 -4.63
CA PHE A 356 5.04 7.03 -3.25
C PHE A 356 5.60 5.93 -2.36
N MET A 357 6.35 6.32 -1.33
CA MET A 357 6.81 5.40 -0.29
C MET A 357 6.20 5.78 1.05
N THR A 358 5.52 4.83 1.68
CA THR A 358 5.20 4.91 3.11
C THR A 358 6.18 4.06 3.92
N SER A 359 6.45 4.47 5.15
CA SER A 359 7.29 3.75 6.10
C SER A 359 6.83 4.05 7.52
N HIS A 360 6.35 3.04 8.25
CA HIS A 360 5.94 3.20 9.65
C HIS A 360 4.85 4.26 9.88
N SER A 361 4.11 4.63 8.84
CA SER A 361 3.03 5.60 8.93
C SER A 361 1.73 4.90 9.34
N VAL A 362 0.80 5.62 9.96
CA VAL A 362 -0.44 5.07 10.51
C VAL A 362 -1.62 5.96 10.12
N ASN A 363 -2.74 5.36 9.72
CA ASN A 363 -3.97 6.09 9.33
C ASN A 363 -3.72 7.06 8.17
N VAL A 364 -3.25 6.57 7.01
CA VAL A 364 -2.99 7.43 5.84
C VAL A 364 -3.92 7.04 4.70
N THR A 365 -4.55 8.03 4.07
CA THR A 365 -5.34 7.84 2.84
C THR A 365 -4.60 8.42 1.63
N PHE A 366 -4.54 7.63 0.56
CA PHE A 366 -4.30 8.08 -0.80
C PHE A 366 -5.63 8.04 -1.54
N LEU A 367 -6.09 9.19 -2.03
CA LEU A 367 -7.37 9.35 -2.69
C LEU A 367 -7.16 9.95 -4.08
N ASN A 368 -7.55 9.20 -5.11
CA ASN A 368 -7.40 9.60 -6.51
C ASN A 368 -5.94 9.96 -6.88
N CYS A 369 -4.97 9.18 -6.40
CA CYS A 369 -3.55 9.40 -6.70
C CYS A 369 -3.09 8.53 -7.88
N ILE A 370 -2.11 9.02 -8.63
CA ILE A 370 -1.56 8.33 -9.81
C ILE A 370 -0.05 8.18 -9.64
N ALA A 371 0.47 6.97 -9.91
CA ALA A 371 1.89 6.70 -10.06
C ALA A 371 2.13 6.10 -11.45
N ALA A 372 2.79 6.83 -12.34
CA ALA A 372 2.95 6.44 -13.72
C ALA A 372 4.39 6.55 -14.24
N ASN A 373 4.71 5.77 -15.27
CA ASN A 373 5.91 5.90 -16.09
C ASN A 373 7.22 5.85 -15.28
N ALA A 374 7.47 4.73 -14.60
CA ALA A 374 8.76 4.49 -13.93
C ALA A 374 9.90 4.45 -14.95
N HIS A 375 10.94 5.26 -14.80
CA HIS A 375 12.13 5.23 -15.66
C HIS A 375 12.93 3.94 -15.42
N ASN A 376 13.11 3.57 -14.14
CA ASN A 376 13.81 2.36 -13.75
C ASN A 376 12.84 1.27 -13.32
N SER A 377 12.84 0.14 -14.02
CA SER A 377 12.05 -1.06 -13.71
C SER A 377 12.89 -2.35 -13.73
N GLY A 378 14.21 -2.26 -13.47
CA GLY A 378 15.14 -3.37 -13.76
C GLY A 378 15.37 -4.35 -12.60
N GLY A 379 15.13 -3.95 -11.34
CA GLY A 379 15.41 -4.77 -10.16
C GLY A 379 15.68 -3.93 -8.92
N GLY A 380 16.14 -4.55 -7.81
CA GLY A 380 16.76 -3.82 -6.68
C GLY A 380 15.86 -2.89 -5.86
N GLY A 381 14.54 -2.92 -6.05
CA GLY A 381 13.60 -1.98 -5.42
C GLY A 381 13.07 -0.90 -6.36
N SER A 382 13.37 -1.01 -7.65
CA SER A 382 12.96 -0.06 -8.67
C SER A 382 11.59 -0.34 -9.27
N GLY A 383 10.96 0.70 -9.78
CA GLY A 383 9.69 0.66 -10.48
C GLY A 383 8.49 0.47 -9.56
N TYR A 384 8.55 0.93 -8.30
CA TYR A 384 7.44 0.78 -7.37
C TYR A 384 6.54 2.02 -7.42
N GLY A 385 5.27 1.85 -7.79
CA GLY A 385 4.30 2.95 -7.77
C GLY A 385 3.99 3.36 -6.33
N PHE A 386 3.29 2.48 -5.62
CA PHE A 386 2.96 2.63 -4.20
C PHE A 386 3.73 1.58 -3.41
N TYR A 387 4.80 2.01 -2.73
CA TYR A 387 5.54 1.16 -1.81
C TYR A 387 5.01 1.33 -0.39
N ILE A 388 4.32 0.30 0.09
CA ILE A 388 3.40 0.34 1.23
C ILE A 388 4.06 -0.29 2.45
N LYS A 389 4.37 0.53 3.46
CA LYS A 389 4.82 0.08 4.77
C LYS A 389 4.22 0.94 5.87
N GLY A 390 3.43 0.34 6.74
CA GLY A 390 2.69 1.08 7.78
C GLY A 390 1.37 0.43 8.15
N GLN A 391 0.52 1.13 8.89
CA GLN A 391 -0.70 0.57 9.45
C GLN A 391 -1.92 1.38 9.07
N ASN A 392 -3.06 0.70 8.91
CA ASN A 392 -4.34 1.35 8.66
C ASN A 392 -4.24 2.29 7.44
N LEU A 393 -3.71 1.78 6.32
CA LEU A 393 -3.48 2.58 5.11
C LEU A 393 -4.60 2.30 4.11
N LEU A 394 -5.19 3.36 3.58
CA LEU A 394 -6.25 3.30 2.57
C LEU A 394 -5.74 3.86 1.25
N TYR A 395 -5.82 3.05 0.20
CA TYR A 395 -5.65 3.47 -1.18
C TYR A 395 -7.01 3.38 -1.85
N LYS A 396 -7.59 4.52 -2.21
CA LYS A 396 -8.94 4.60 -2.79
C LYS A 396 -8.87 5.27 -4.14
N ASN A 397 -9.36 4.57 -5.17
CA ASN A 397 -9.41 5.05 -6.55
C ASN A 397 -8.03 5.48 -7.11
N CYS A 398 -6.95 4.83 -6.68
CA CYS A 398 -5.61 5.13 -7.14
C CYS A 398 -5.24 4.32 -8.38
N THR A 399 -4.34 4.83 -9.21
CA THR A 399 -3.85 4.13 -10.41
C THR A 399 -2.33 4.02 -10.39
N ALA A 400 -1.83 2.80 -10.57
CA ALA A 400 -0.44 2.55 -10.93
C ALA A 400 -0.39 2.15 -12.41
N SER A 401 0.44 2.82 -13.22
CA SER A 401 0.55 2.52 -14.65
C SER A 401 1.99 2.52 -15.14
N GLN A 402 2.36 1.54 -15.97
CA GLN A 402 3.73 1.43 -16.50
C GLN A 402 4.80 1.42 -15.39
N THR A 403 4.47 0.76 -14.29
CA THR A 403 5.36 0.47 -13.16
C THR A 403 5.85 -0.97 -13.26
N ARG A 404 6.90 -1.32 -12.52
CA ARG A 404 7.23 -2.74 -12.31
C ARG A 404 6.24 -3.36 -11.33
N HIS A 405 6.12 -2.76 -10.15
CA HIS A 405 5.12 -3.14 -9.18
C HIS A 405 4.19 -1.96 -8.90
N GLY A 406 2.89 -2.19 -8.99
CA GLY A 406 1.89 -1.13 -8.82
C GLY A 406 1.72 -0.77 -7.36
N PHE A 407 1.20 -1.72 -6.60
CA PHE A 407 0.97 -1.66 -5.17
C PHE A 407 1.73 -2.79 -4.48
N THR A 408 2.73 -2.43 -3.68
CA THR A 408 3.63 -3.40 -3.05
C THR A 408 3.69 -3.21 -1.55
N THR A 409 3.28 -4.22 -0.80
CA THR A 409 3.43 -4.22 0.66
C THR A 409 4.75 -4.87 1.10
N ALA A 410 5.29 -4.41 2.23
CA ALA A 410 6.46 -5.03 2.84
C ALA A 410 6.53 -4.76 4.35
N ALA A 411 7.30 -5.58 5.06
CA ALA A 411 7.69 -5.42 6.46
C ALA A 411 6.63 -5.79 7.53
N PRO A 412 7.04 -6.39 8.67
CA PRO A 412 6.13 -7.04 9.64
C PRO A 412 5.25 -6.11 10.49
N GLN A 413 5.57 -4.83 10.49
CA GLN A 413 4.70 -3.79 11.03
C GLN A 413 3.54 -3.44 10.08
N THR A 414 3.59 -3.90 8.82
CA THR A 414 2.60 -3.53 7.80
C THR A 414 1.33 -4.34 7.95
N SER A 415 0.23 -3.66 8.30
CA SER A 415 -1.05 -4.30 8.55
C SER A 415 -2.26 -3.39 8.40
N ASN A 416 -3.43 -3.97 8.19
CA ASN A 416 -4.67 -3.26 7.90
C ASN A 416 -4.51 -2.32 6.68
N ILE A 417 -4.23 -2.94 5.54
CA ILE A 417 -4.03 -2.25 4.26
C ILE A 417 -5.26 -2.48 3.40
N VAL A 418 -5.90 -1.41 2.94
CA VAL A 418 -7.06 -1.47 2.06
C VAL A 418 -6.70 -0.85 0.71
N ILE A 419 -6.81 -1.65 -0.35
CA ILE A 419 -6.61 -1.23 -1.74
C ILE A 419 -7.95 -1.36 -2.43
N LYS A 420 -8.65 -0.23 -2.54
CA LYS A 420 -10.05 -0.17 -2.93
C LYS A 420 -10.25 0.60 -4.23
N GLY A 421 -10.94 -0.01 -5.20
CA GLY A 421 -11.26 0.66 -6.48
C GLY A 421 -10.02 1.09 -7.26
N CYS A 422 -8.87 0.46 -6.97
CA CYS A 422 -7.58 0.85 -7.55
C CYS A 422 -7.32 0.08 -8.85
N LYS A 423 -6.38 0.61 -9.65
CA LYS A 423 -6.03 0.06 -10.96
C LYS A 423 -4.54 -0.15 -11.11
N SER A 424 -4.14 -1.30 -11.66
CA SER A 424 -2.77 -1.60 -12.07
C SER A 424 -2.74 -1.88 -13.57
N LEU A 425 -2.08 -1.00 -14.33
CA LEU A 425 -2.16 -0.94 -15.78
C LEU A 425 -0.79 -1.05 -16.45
N ASP A 426 -0.65 -2.01 -17.36
CA ASP A 426 0.47 -2.11 -18.28
C ASP A 426 1.83 -2.18 -17.54
N SER A 427 1.92 -3.07 -16.54
CA SER A 427 3.13 -3.26 -15.75
C SER A 427 4.28 -3.74 -16.65
N ARG A 428 5.45 -3.10 -16.50
CA ARG A 428 6.60 -3.31 -17.40
C ARG A 428 7.88 -3.64 -16.66
N PHE A 429 8.75 -4.34 -17.38
CA PHE A 429 10.14 -4.54 -17.01
C PHE A 429 10.95 -3.89 -18.13
N ASN A 430 11.89 -3.00 -17.81
CA ASN A 430 12.63 -2.25 -18.82
C ASN A 430 13.89 -2.99 -19.34
N THR A 431 14.19 -4.18 -18.83
CA THR A 431 15.28 -4.99 -19.38
C THR A 431 14.78 -5.94 -20.46
N ASP A 432 15.57 -6.09 -21.53
CA ASP A 432 15.41 -7.15 -22.55
C ASP A 432 15.58 -8.58 -21.97
N ILE A 433 15.78 -8.69 -20.65
CA ILE A 433 15.88 -9.94 -19.91
C ILE A 433 14.45 -10.34 -19.52
N THR A 434 13.93 -11.38 -20.18
CA THR A 434 12.53 -11.86 -20.10
C THR A 434 12.08 -12.43 -18.75
N THR A 435 12.71 -12.10 -17.62
CA THR A 435 12.39 -12.70 -16.32
C THR A 435 12.42 -11.68 -15.19
N GLY A 436 11.36 -10.86 -15.11
CA GLY A 436 11.07 -9.99 -13.97
C GLY A 436 9.59 -10.08 -13.59
N GLU A 437 9.29 -10.04 -12.29
CA GLU A 437 7.92 -10.03 -11.78
C GLU A 437 7.35 -8.60 -11.92
N CYS A 438 6.25 -8.47 -12.67
CA CYS A 438 5.59 -7.19 -12.95
C CYS A 438 4.14 -7.26 -12.47
N VAL A 439 3.94 -7.08 -11.16
CA VAL A 439 2.69 -7.38 -10.46
C VAL A 439 2.51 -6.47 -9.25
N ASP A 440 1.29 -6.41 -8.75
CA ASP A 440 1.01 -6.05 -7.38
C ASP A 440 1.36 -7.19 -6.44
N ASP A 441 1.91 -6.90 -5.25
CA ASP A 441 2.40 -7.98 -4.39
C ASP A 441 2.64 -7.66 -2.90
N THR A 442 2.92 -8.73 -2.17
CA THR A 442 3.68 -8.73 -0.91
C THR A 442 5.14 -9.10 -1.23
N HIS A 443 6.12 -8.25 -0.89
CA HIS A 443 7.43 -8.30 -1.56
C HIS A 443 8.67 -8.66 -0.72
N LEU A 444 9.07 -7.88 0.29
CA LEU A 444 10.38 -8.09 0.96
C LEU A 444 10.32 -8.86 2.29
N LYS A 445 9.19 -8.78 3.00
CA LYS A 445 8.99 -9.33 4.34
C LYS A 445 7.49 -9.50 4.59
N TYR A 446 7.16 -10.26 5.64
CA TYR A 446 5.81 -10.57 6.10
C TYR A 446 4.91 -9.32 6.26
N ALA A 447 3.78 -9.26 5.57
CA ALA A 447 2.71 -8.27 5.73
C ALA A 447 1.36 -9.01 5.79
N TYR A 448 0.34 -8.45 6.44
CA TYR A 448 -0.90 -9.19 6.74
C TYR A 448 -2.08 -8.24 6.97
N ALA A 449 -3.29 -8.78 7.05
CA ALA A 449 -4.52 -7.98 7.07
C ALA A 449 -4.57 -7.03 5.87
N ILE A 450 -4.53 -7.60 4.68
CA ILE A 450 -4.58 -6.87 3.41
C ILE A 450 -5.91 -7.17 2.74
N LEU A 451 -6.64 -6.13 2.35
CA LEU A 451 -7.88 -6.21 1.60
C LEU A 451 -7.70 -5.59 0.22
N TRP A 452 -7.82 -6.40 -0.82
CA TRP A 452 -8.00 -5.97 -2.20
C TRP A 452 -9.49 -5.97 -2.48
N ASP A 453 -10.10 -4.80 -2.68
CA ASP A 453 -11.55 -4.66 -2.80
C ASP A 453 -11.90 -3.90 -4.08
N ASN A 454 -12.54 -4.58 -5.04
CA ASN A 454 -12.86 -4.02 -6.35
C ASN A 454 -11.61 -3.47 -7.08
N HIS A 455 -10.51 -4.23 -7.06
CA HIS A 455 -9.28 -3.89 -7.76
C HIS A 455 -9.33 -4.37 -9.21
N TYR A 456 -8.83 -3.56 -10.14
CA TYR A 456 -8.73 -3.90 -11.56
C TYR A 456 -7.28 -3.98 -12.05
N SER A 457 -6.94 -5.03 -12.79
CA SER A 457 -5.63 -5.16 -13.43
C SER A 457 -5.70 -5.37 -14.94
N LYS A 458 -4.77 -4.74 -15.68
CA LYS A 458 -4.53 -4.97 -17.11
C LYS A 458 -3.04 -5.13 -17.34
N GLU A 459 -2.63 -6.23 -17.99
CA GLU A 459 -1.21 -6.52 -18.23
C GLU A 459 -0.37 -6.44 -16.95
N SER A 460 -0.96 -6.93 -15.87
CA SER A 460 -0.43 -6.99 -14.51
C SER A 460 -1.03 -8.22 -13.81
N GLY A 461 -0.69 -8.44 -12.56
CA GLY A 461 -1.22 -9.53 -11.75
C GLY A 461 -1.14 -9.21 -10.26
N LEU A 462 -1.61 -10.12 -9.42
CA LEU A 462 -1.50 -10.02 -7.97
C LEU A 462 -0.77 -11.25 -7.42
N LEU A 463 0.32 -11.05 -6.67
CA LEU A 463 1.10 -12.11 -6.03
C LEU A 463 1.29 -11.87 -4.55
N MET A 464 0.68 -12.72 -3.73
CA MET A 464 0.82 -12.76 -2.29
C MET A 464 1.34 -14.13 -1.90
N VAL A 465 2.65 -14.34 -2.06
CA VAL A 465 3.24 -15.69 -2.05
C VAL A 465 4.54 -15.81 -1.28
N ASN A 466 4.94 -17.06 -0.98
CA ASN A 466 6.30 -17.34 -0.54
C ASN A 466 7.30 -17.13 -1.68
N ARG A 467 8.18 -16.13 -1.52
CA ARG A 467 9.20 -15.74 -2.51
C ARG A 467 10.52 -16.49 -2.36
N GLY A 468 10.69 -17.31 -1.31
CA GLY A 468 11.93 -18.01 -1.00
C GLY A 468 13.13 -17.06 -0.92
N THR A 469 14.18 -17.37 -1.70
CA THR A 469 15.44 -16.61 -1.71
C THR A 469 15.41 -15.35 -2.59
N LEU A 470 14.30 -15.06 -3.27
CA LEU A 470 14.17 -13.83 -4.05
C LEU A 470 13.92 -12.61 -3.19
N SER A 471 14.04 -11.44 -3.83
CA SER A 471 13.72 -10.15 -3.21
C SER A 471 14.47 -9.96 -1.89
N GLY A 472 15.75 -10.36 -1.87
CA GLY A 472 16.60 -10.28 -0.68
C GLY A 472 16.30 -11.33 0.38
N ASP A 473 16.06 -12.59 -0.03
CA ASP A 473 15.70 -13.69 0.88
C ASP A 473 14.40 -13.41 1.66
N ALA A 474 13.33 -13.06 0.93
CA ALA A 474 12.07 -12.58 1.50
C ALA A 474 11.17 -13.65 2.13
N TYR A 475 11.24 -14.91 1.65
CA TYR A 475 10.37 -16.03 2.05
C TYR A 475 8.87 -15.71 2.06
N GLU A 476 8.13 -16.11 3.09
CA GLU A 476 6.68 -15.87 3.16
C GLU A 476 6.38 -14.38 3.37
N THR A 477 5.80 -13.73 2.38
CA THR A 477 5.57 -12.29 2.44
C THR A 477 4.13 -11.94 2.80
N CYS A 478 3.20 -12.89 2.74
CA CYS A 478 1.80 -12.67 3.07
C CYS A 478 1.37 -13.51 4.28
N GLY A 479 1.02 -12.87 5.38
CA GLY A 479 0.42 -13.55 6.52
C GLY A 479 -1.01 -13.96 6.27
N TRP A 480 -1.88 -13.00 5.95
CA TRP A 480 -3.24 -13.27 5.47
C TRP A 480 -3.79 -12.09 4.69
N ALA A 481 -4.68 -12.38 3.74
CA ALA A 481 -5.31 -11.38 2.88
C ALA A 481 -6.70 -11.80 2.40
N ILE A 482 -7.50 -10.81 2.03
CA ILE A 482 -8.79 -11.00 1.35
C ILE A 482 -8.70 -10.32 -0.03
N VAL A 483 -9.07 -11.06 -1.07
CA VAL A 483 -9.25 -10.58 -2.43
C VAL A 483 -10.74 -10.63 -2.74
N TRP A 484 -11.35 -9.47 -2.91
CA TRP A 484 -12.78 -9.31 -3.09
C TRP A 484 -13.09 -8.58 -4.40
N ASN A 485 -13.86 -9.24 -5.26
CA ASN A 485 -14.28 -8.74 -6.57
C ASN A 485 -13.10 -8.21 -7.41
N TYR A 486 -12.02 -8.98 -7.48
CA TYR A 486 -10.85 -8.63 -8.29
C TYR A 486 -11.15 -8.86 -9.77
N GLU A 487 -11.02 -7.82 -10.57
CA GLU A 487 -11.27 -7.84 -12.01
C GLU A 487 -9.94 -7.81 -12.77
N SER A 488 -9.82 -8.63 -13.80
CA SER A 488 -8.66 -8.60 -14.71
C SER A 488 -9.08 -8.41 -16.15
N ALA A 489 -8.24 -7.76 -16.95
CA ALA A 489 -8.49 -7.43 -18.36
C ALA A 489 -8.63 -8.67 -19.27
N GLY A 490 -8.27 -9.86 -18.80
CA GLY A 490 -8.26 -11.06 -19.61
C GLY A 490 -6.85 -11.53 -19.98
N LEU A 491 -6.80 -12.70 -20.62
CA LEU A 491 -5.55 -13.28 -21.12
C LEU A 491 -4.97 -12.40 -22.22
N ASN A 492 -3.75 -11.91 -22.05
CA ASN A 492 -2.99 -11.32 -23.14
C ASN A 492 -2.41 -12.44 -24.03
N THR A 493 -3.09 -12.73 -25.15
CA THR A 493 -2.69 -13.75 -26.13
C THR A 493 -1.49 -13.34 -27.01
N ARG A 494 -0.95 -12.12 -26.85
CA ARG A 494 0.09 -11.56 -27.74
C ARG A 494 1.53 -11.65 -27.23
N SER A 495 1.78 -12.15 -26.01
CA SER A 495 3.17 -12.30 -25.54
C SER A 495 3.76 -13.62 -26.06
N SER A 496 4.72 -13.50 -26.99
CA SER A 496 5.53 -14.60 -27.54
C SER A 496 6.45 -15.27 -26.50
N THR A 497 6.55 -14.71 -25.29
CA THR A 497 7.48 -15.12 -24.24
C THR A 497 6.87 -15.98 -23.14
N ASN A 498 5.56 -16.30 -23.20
CA ASN A 498 4.85 -17.07 -22.16
C ASN A 498 5.08 -16.57 -20.71
N ASN A 499 5.34 -15.26 -20.52
CA ASN A 499 5.49 -14.70 -19.18
C ASN A 499 4.10 -14.42 -18.59
N ASP A 500 3.54 -15.43 -17.93
CA ASP A 500 2.19 -15.42 -17.41
C ASP A 500 2.02 -14.48 -16.19
N LEU A 501 3.11 -13.96 -15.59
CA LEU A 501 3.03 -13.08 -14.41
C LEU A 501 2.32 -11.75 -14.73
N ARG A 502 2.21 -11.41 -16.02
CA ARG A 502 1.49 -10.23 -16.52
C ARG A 502 0.04 -10.55 -16.94
N ARG A 503 -0.48 -11.75 -16.62
CA ARG A 503 -1.74 -12.29 -17.19
C ARG A 503 -2.64 -12.90 -16.12
N ASN A 504 -3.80 -12.30 -15.83
CA ASN A 504 -4.94 -12.95 -15.14
C ASN A 504 -4.61 -13.80 -13.90
N LEU A 505 -3.55 -13.45 -13.17
CA LEU A 505 -3.05 -14.24 -12.06
C LEU A 505 -3.41 -13.57 -10.75
N VAL A 506 -4.09 -14.33 -9.90
CA VAL A 506 -4.26 -14.01 -8.48
C VAL A 506 -3.55 -15.11 -7.71
N GLY A 507 -2.27 -14.92 -7.41
CA GLY A 507 -1.50 -15.86 -6.61
C GLY A 507 -1.64 -15.53 -5.13
N VAL A 508 -2.25 -16.42 -4.34
CA VAL A 508 -2.54 -16.18 -2.92
C VAL A 508 -2.11 -17.42 -2.15
N THR A 509 -0.99 -17.35 -1.45
CA THR A 509 -0.44 -18.49 -0.69
C THR A 509 -0.01 -18.04 0.71
N PRO A 510 -0.95 -17.52 1.51
CA PRO A 510 -0.65 -16.89 2.79
C PRO A 510 -0.18 -17.90 3.84
N ALA A 511 0.63 -17.41 4.79
CA ALA A 511 1.09 -18.17 5.95
C ALA A 511 -0.07 -18.66 6.83
N GLU A 512 -1.09 -17.82 7.04
CA GLU A 512 -2.16 -18.08 8.00
C GLU A 512 -3.46 -18.49 7.27
N PHE A 513 -4.03 -17.58 6.46
CA PHE A 513 -5.23 -17.85 5.67
C PHE A 513 -5.45 -16.83 4.54
N GLY A 514 -6.25 -17.20 3.55
CA GLY A 514 -6.67 -16.30 2.48
C GLY A 514 -8.13 -16.51 2.09
N ILE A 515 -8.78 -15.46 1.63
CA ILE A 515 -10.14 -15.53 1.07
C ILE A 515 -10.10 -14.85 -0.30
N VAL A 516 -10.56 -15.55 -1.34
CA VAL A 516 -10.67 -15.01 -2.69
C VAL A 516 -12.10 -15.20 -3.16
N VAL A 517 -12.80 -14.09 -3.37
CA VAL A 517 -14.21 -14.08 -3.74
C VAL A 517 -14.43 -13.20 -4.97
N GLY A 518 -15.13 -13.73 -5.96
CA GLY A 518 -15.55 -12.96 -7.13
C GLY A 518 -14.41 -12.52 -8.05
N ALA A 519 -13.29 -13.25 -8.03
CA ALA A 519 -12.16 -12.96 -8.90
C ALA A 519 -12.53 -13.35 -10.36
N HIS A 520 -12.59 -12.40 -11.29
CA HIS A 520 -13.10 -12.62 -12.65
C HIS A 520 -12.35 -11.85 -13.75
N ALA A 521 -12.54 -12.25 -15.01
CA ALA A 521 -11.92 -11.59 -16.17
C ALA A 521 -12.97 -10.92 -17.07
N THR A 522 -12.63 -9.77 -17.64
CA THR A 522 -13.50 -9.03 -18.58
C THR A 522 -13.58 -9.67 -19.96
N THR A 523 -12.49 -10.33 -20.40
CA THR A 523 -12.41 -10.98 -21.71
C THR A 523 -11.81 -12.38 -21.62
N GLY A 524 -12.35 -13.30 -22.42
CA GLY A 524 -11.84 -14.67 -22.60
C GLY A 524 -12.54 -15.76 -21.78
N PRO A 525 -12.59 -17.01 -22.27
CA PRO A 525 -13.33 -18.11 -21.65
C PRO A 525 -12.61 -18.74 -20.43
N ASP A 526 -11.38 -18.33 -20.12
CA ASP A 526 -10.50 -19.09 -19.22
C ASP A 526 -10.54 -18.67 -17.74
N GLY A 527 -11.24 -17.58 -17.40
CA GLY A 527 -11.33 -17.11 -16.00
C GLY A 527 -9.98 -16.64 -15.43
N ILE A 528 -9.95 -16.43 -14.11
CA ILE A 528 -8.72 -16.10 -13.38
C ILE A 528 -7.97 -17.39 -13.00
N ARG A 529 -6.64 -17.37 -13.10
CA ARG A 529 -5.78 -18.43 -12.56
C ARG A 529 -5.46 -18.10 -11.12
N VAL A 530 -5.71 -19.05 -10.23
CA VAL A 530 -5.37 -18.88 -8.82
C VAL A 530 -4.27 -19.84 -8.43
N GLN A 531 -3.23 -19.31 -7.80
CA GLN A 531 -2.18 -20.11 -7.20
C GLN A 531 -2.48 -20.33 -5.72
N ASP A 532 -2.60 -21.59 -5.34
CA ASP A 532 -2.68 -22.08 -3.96
C ASP A 532 -1.53 -23.07 -3.76
N GLY A 533 -0.49 -22.74 -2.98
CA GLY A 533 0.66 -23.62 -2.78
C GLY A 533 1.89 -22.97 -2.14
N TYR A 534 2.70 -23.74 -1.40
CA TYR A 534 3.80 -23.22 -0.57
C TYR A 534 5.11 -22.94 -1.31
N ALA A 535 5.23 -23.44 -2.54
CA ALA A 535 6.44 -23.29 -3.33
C ALA A 535 6.32 -22.09 -4.26
N ARG A 536 7.44 -21.39 -4.45
CA ARG A 536 7.58 -20.45 -5.55
C ARG A 536 7.59 -21.23 -6.86
N PHE A 537 6.63 -20.98 -7.73
CA PHE A 537 6.62 -21.58 -9.07
C PHE A 537 7.42 -20.72 -10.06
N PRO A 538 8.05 -21.34 -11.08
CA PRO A 538 8.59 -20.59 -12.21
C PRO A 538 7.50 -19.76 -12.87
N ALA A 539 7.86 -18.59 -13.44
CA ALA A 539 6.94 -17.72 -14.16
C ALA A 539 6.19 -18.41 -15.32
N THR A 540 6.61 -19.61 -15.72
CA THR A 540 6.05 -20.41 -16.81
C THR A 540 5.08 -21.52 -16.35
N THR A 541 4.93 -21.77 -15.04
CA THR A 541 4.05 -22.83 -14.51
C THR A 541 3.05 -22.21 -13.53
N GLN A 542 1.96 -21.65 -14.05
CA GLN A 542 1.15 -20.73 -13.23
C GLN A 542 -0.27 -21.19 -12.95
N GLY A 543 -0.55 -21.29 -11.64
CA GLY A 543 -1.87 -21.37 -11.03
C GLY A 543 -2.69 -22.60 -11.44
N THR A 544 -3.55 -23.07 -10.55
CA THR A 544 -4.62 -23.96 -10.98
C THR A 544 -5.74 -23.09 -11.52
N ARG A 545 -6.23 -23.40 -12.72
CA ARG A 545 -7.49 -22.81 -13.18
C ARG A 545 -8.58 -23.34 -12.26
N ILE A 546 -9.18 -22.46 -11.47
CA ILE A 546 -10.36 -22.79 -10.66
C ILE A 546 -11.55 -22.74 -11.62
N THR A 547 -12.07 -23.90 -11.98
CA THR A 547 -13.09 -24.04 -13.04
C THR A 547 -14.52 -24.01 -12.52
N THR A 548 -14.74 -24.04 -11.20
CA THR A 548 -16.06 -23.96 -10.59
C THR A 548 -16.19 -22.71 -9.72
N PRO A 549 -17.34 -22.02 -9.77
CA PRO A 549 -17.61 -20.88 -8.89
C PRO A 549 -18.00 -21.32 -7.47
N ASP A 550 -18.07 -22.62 -7.20
CA ASP A 550 -18.51 -23.16 -5.92
C ASP A 550 -17.55 -22.78 -4.79
N LEU A 551 -18.12 -22.67 -3.59
CA LEU A 551 -17.39 -22.47 -2.35
C LEU A 551 -16.47 -23.68 -2.08
N GLN A 552 -15.17 -23.47 -2.07
CA GLN A 552 -14.18 -24.54 -1.93
C GLN A 552 -12.89 -24.06 -1.27
N VAL A 553 -12.19 -24.98 -0.62
CA VAL A 553 -10.82 -24.71 -0.15
C VAL A 553 -9.81 -25.10 -1.22
N GLY A 554 -8.71 -24.37 -1.26
CA GLY A 554 -7.62 -24.64 -2.18
C GLY A 554 -7.10 -26.07 -2.06
N PRO A 555 -6.85 -26.75 -3.20
CA PRO A 555 -6.53 -28.18 -3.22
C PRO A 555 -5.13 -28.50 -2.68
N VAL A 556 -4.23 -27.51 -2.59
CA VAL A 556 -2.82 -27.72 -2.24
C VAL A 556 -2.56 -27.27 -0.81
N SER A 557 -2.78 -25.99 -0.49
CA SER A 557 -2.45 -25.46 0.84
C SER A 557 -3.57 -25.71 1.84
N LYS A 558 -4.83 -25.77 1.35
CA LYS A 558 -6.06 -25.73 2.17
C LYS A 558 -6.17 -24.49 3.07
N ARG A 559 -5.33 -23.47 2.87
CA ARG A 559 -5.31 -22.19 3.61
C ARG A 559 -6.05 -21.08 2.89
N VAL A 560 -6.47 -21.29 1.65
CA VAL A 560 -7.24 -20.32 0.89
C VAL A 560 -8.64 -20.84 0.62
N LEU A 561 -9.64 -20.01 0.88
CA LEU A 561 -11.02 -20.24 0.49
C LEU A 561 -11.31 -19.50 -0.82
N PHE A 562 -11.97 -20.19 -1.74
CA PHE A 562 -12.44 -19.67 -3.01
C PHE A 562 -13.95 -19.67 -3.05
N GLU A 563 -14.52 -18.61 -3.60
CA GLU A 563 -15.96 -18.53 -3.90
C GLU A 563 -16.18 -17.65 -5.13
N LEU A 564 -17.14 -18.02 -5.98
CA LEU A 564 -17.58 -17.22 -7.13
C LEU A 564 -16.44 -16.85 -8.09
N THR A 565 -15.39 -17.67 -8.18
CA THR A 565 -14.31 -17.48 -9.15
C THR A 565 -14.90 -17.51 -10.56
N GLY A 566 -14.53 -16.54 -11.38
CA GLY A 566 -15.07 -16.32 -12.72
C GLY A 566 -16.36 -15.50 -12.77
N GLN A 567 -16.90 -15.05 -11.63
CA GLN A 567 -18.11 -14.23 -11.58
C GLN A 567 -17.87 -12.94 -10.77
N PRO A 568 -18.39 -11.79 -11.21
CA PRO A 568 -18.39 -10.59 -10.38
C PRO A 568 -19.31 -10.78 -9.18
N VAL A 569 -19.00 -10.12 -8.06
CA VAL A 569 -19.83 -10.13 -6.84
C VAL A 569 -20.28 -8.74 -6.44
N THR A 570 -21.45 -8.66 -5.81
CA THR A 570 -21.95 -7.37 -5.30
C THR A 570 -21.30 -6.98 -3.99
N GLY A 571 -21.19 -5.66 -3.76
CA GLY A 571 -20.76 -5.10 -2.48
C GLY A 571 -19.24 -4.96 -2.36
N SER A 572 -18.85 -4.11 -1.41
CA SER A 572 -17.45 -3.87 -1.01
C SER A 572 -17.35 -4.16 0.47
N ILE A 573 -16.42 -5.02 0.87
CA ILE A 573 -16.17 -5.32 2.29
C ILE A 573 -15.89 -4.03 3.04
N TYR A 574 -15.00 -3.19 2.49
CA TYR A 574 -14.60 -1.94 3.13
C TYR A 574 -15.78 -0.98 3.29
N ASP A 575 -16.55 -0.73 2.22
CA ASP A 575 -17.68 0.23 2.29
C ASP A 575 -18.75 -0.24 3.28
N ILE A 576 -19.01 -1.55 3.31
CA ILE A 576 -20.02 -2.13 4.21
C ILE A 576 -19.57 -2.03 5.66
N GLN A 577 -18.33 -2.40 5.96
CA GLN A 577 -17.77 -2.28 7.30
C GLN A 577 -17.72 -0.82 7.75
N LEU A 578 -17.31 0.10 6.87
CA LEU A 578 -17.28 1.53 7.17
C LEU A 578 -18.68 2.08 7.42
N ALA A 579 -19.67 1.72 6.60
CA ALA A 579 -21.05 2.13 6.80
C ALA A 579 -21.65 1.56 8.10
N GLN A 580 -21.32 0.31 8.45
CA GLN A 580 -21.72 -0.29 9.73
C GLN A 580 -21.08 0.45 10.90
N ARG A 581 -19.77 0.70 10.85
CA ARG A 581 -19.06 1.42 11.93
C ARG A 581 -19.55 2.84 12.09
N ALA A 582 -19.80 3.57 11.00
CA ALA A 582 -20.32 4.94 11.06
C ALA A 582 -21.67 5.04 11.78
N ARG A 583 -22.48 3.96 11.79
CA ARG A 583 -23.73 3.87 12.57
C ARG A 583 -23.51 3.49 14.05
N LEU A 584 -22.31 3.02 14.40
CA LEU A 584 -21.89 2.69 15.77
C LEU A 584 -21.12 3.84 16.45
N LEU A 585 -20.76 4.88 15.70
CA LEU A 585 -20.21 6.11 16.27
C LEU A 585 -21.35 6.94 16.87
N PRO A 586 -21.15 7.49 18.09
CA PRO A 586 -22.18 8.25 18.81
C PRO A 586 -22.60 9.55 18.12
#